data_AF-R7FXK1-F1
#
_entry.id   AF-R7FXK1-F1
#
_cell.length_a   1.000
_cell.length_b   1.000
_cell.length_c   1.000
_cell.angle_alpha   90.00
_cell.angle_beta   90.00
_cell.angle_gamma   90.00
#
_symmetry.space_group_name_H-M   'P 1'
#
loop_
_entity.id
_entity.type
_entity.pdbx_description
1 polymer ?
#
loop_
_entity_poly.entity_id
_entity_poly.type
_entity_poly.pdbx_seq_one_letter_code
_entity_poly.pdbx_strand_id
1 'polypeptide(L)'
;MKKFISVVLAAVLLTFTFGLYAHASDRKIEVRIDGKTLESAVSPRLIGNTTYVPVYKFCSAISTTKKSFDDNTKTARLTIRGIDIYAARGKDYIVANGRYICTGLENVIIDDTMFVPVRSIAKALGAEVVWNGSDYSVDIKDTGNTIASGDTFYNETDLLWLSRIIYAESNTEPFRGKIAVGNVVLNRVRSDEFPNSVYGVIFDTKYGTQFTPVENGSIYNTPSEDCVIAAKICLEGFTLSDSVLYFMDAKAASNMWTANNRKFAFSIGKHSFYY
;
A
#
# COMPACT_ATOMS: atom_id res chain seq x y z
N MET A 1 3.27 -6.47 -85.97
CA MET A 1 1.95 -6.34 -85.31
C MET A 1 1.73 -7.56 -84.41
N LYS A 2 1.49 -7.35 -83.10
CA LYS A 2 0.63 -8.15 -82.18
C LYS A 2 0.91 -9.69 -82.15
N LYS A 3 1.32 -10.34 -81.05
CA LYS A 3 0.88 -10.24 -79.64
C LYS A 3 1.87 -11.00 -78.72
N PHE A 4 2.02 -10.46 -77.51
CA PHE A 4 2.61 -11.11 -76.34
C PHE A 4 1.67 -12.19 -75.78
N ILE A 5 2.22 -13.34 -75.37
CA ILE A 5 1.60 -14.24 -74.39
C ILE A 5 2.66 -14.64 -73.35
N SER A 6 2.26 -14.43 -72.11
CA SER A 6 3.01 -14.50 -70.86
C SER A 6 3.25 -15.94 -70.39
N VAL A 7 4.39 -16.18 -69.71
CA VAL A 7 4.54 -17.26 -68.74
C VAL A 7 5.11 -16.66 -67.46
N VAL A 8 4.25 -16.60 -66.43
CA VAL A 8 4.60 -16.20 -65.07
C VAL A 8 5.04 -17.46 -64.34
N LEU A 9 6.31 -17.51 -63.91
CA LEU A 9 6.80 -18.54 -62.98
C LEU A 9 6.83 -17.92 -61.58
N ALA A 10 5.91 -18.37 -60.73
CA ALA A 10 5.80 -17.93 -59.34
C ALA A 10 6.90 -18.60 -58.50
N ALA A 11 7.91 -17.82 -58.08
CA ALA A 11 8.83 -18.21 -57.02
C ALA A 11 8.21 -17.80 -55.67
N VAL A 12 7.70 -18.76 -54.92
CA VAL A 12 7.25 -18.56 -53.54
C VAL A 12 8.49 -18.46 -52.65
N LEU A 13 8.87 -17.23 -52.30
CA LEU A 13 9.88 -16.98 -51.26
C LEU A 13 9.18 -17.17 -49.90
N LEU A 14 9.46 -18.28 -49.23
CA LEU A 14 9.02 -18.52 -47.85
C LEU A 14 9.90 -17.68 -46.92
N THR A 15 9.50 -16.45 -46.62
CA THR A 15 10.18 -15.64 -45.60
C THR A 15 9.80 -16.17 -44.23
N PHE A 16 10.67 -17.00 -43.66
CA PHE A 16 10.61 -17.38 -42.25
C PHE A 16 10.96 -16.12 -41.42
N THR A 17 9.96 -15.34 -41.04
CA THR A 17 10.15 -14.28 -40.05
C THR A 17 10.40 -14.96 -38.71
N PHE A 18 11.67 -15.17 -38.37
CA PHE A 18 12.07 -15.29 -36.97
C PHE A 18 11.65 -14.00 -36.29
N GLY A 19 10.48 -14.03 -35.64
CA GLY A 19 10.14 -13.04 -34.63
C GLY A 19 11.21 -13.15 -33.56
N LEU A 20 12.19 -12.25 -33.60
CA LEU A 20 13.01 -11.96 -32.44
C LEU A 20 12.04 -11.49 -31.37
N TYR A 21 11.65 -12.40 -30.48
CA TYR A 21 11.16 -12.00 -29.18
C TYR A 21 12.32 -11.22 -28.56
N ALA A 22 12.25 -9.89 -28.64
CA ALA A 22 13.07 -9.04 -27.80
C ALA A 22 12.68 -9.39 -26.36
N HIS A 23 13.47 -10.24 -25.72
CA HIS A 23 13.46 -10.32 -24.27
C HIS A 23 13.72 -8.90 -23.79
N ALA A 24 12.74 -8.30 -23.10
CA ALA A 24 12.97 -7.07 -22.39
C ALA A 24 14.19 -7.33 -21.49
N SER A 25 15.31 -6.68 -21.79
CA SER A 25 16.45 -6.66 -20.88
C SER A 25 15.90 -6.20 -19.53
N ASP A 26 16.04 -7.04 -18.50
CA ASP A 26 15.76 -6.64 -17.12
C ASP A 26 16.55 -5.36 -16.88
N ARG A 27 15.85 -4.22 -16.85
CA ARG A 27 16.51 -2.94 -16.63
C ARG A 27 17.05 -2.96 -15.21
N LYS A 28 18.37 -3.02 -15.11
CA LYS A 28 19.06 -2.97 -13.84
C LYS A 28 18.79 -1.60 -13.21
N ILE A 29 18.24 -1.61 -12.00
CA ILE A 29 18.01 -0.41 -11.21
C ILE A 29 19.20 -0.16 -10.29
N GLU A 30 19.70 1.06 -10.24
CA GLU A 30 20.72 1.47 -9.28
C GLU A 30 20.06 2.11 -8.06
N VAL A 31 20.56 1.80 -6.86
CA VAL A 31 20.18 2.51 -5.63
C VAL A 31 21.46 3.06 -5.03
N ARG A 32 21.50 4.37 -4.75
CA ARG A 32 22.65 5.05 -4.15
C ARG A 32 22.24 5.61 -2.80
N ILE A 33 23.06 5.40 -1.78
CA ILE A 33 22.85 5.94 -0.42
C ILE A 33 24.01 6.89 -0.14
N ASP A 34 23.70 8.18 0.07
CA ASP A 34 24.69 9.25 0.20
C ASP A 34 25.74 9.25 -0.94
N GLY A 35 25.26 9.05 -2.16
CA GLY A 35 26.09 9.01 -3.37
C GLY A 35 26.88 7.72 -3.60
N LYS A 36 26.78 6.74 -2.69
CA LYS A 36 27.44 5.42 -2.84
C LYS A 36 26.44 4.38 -3.32
N THR A 37 26.78 3.67 -4.39
CA THR A 37 25.96 2.56 -4.89
C THR A 37 25.78 1.48 -3.82
N LEU A 38 24.55 1.00 -3.67
CA LEU A 38 24.19 -0.08 -2.76
C LEU A 38 24.72 -1.41 -3.31
N GLU A 39 25.90 -1.81 -2.83
CA GLU A 39 26.48 -3.10 -3.16
C GLU A 39 25.75 -4.24 -2.44
N SER A 40 25.20 -5.17 -3.22
CA SER A 40 24.49 -6.34 -2.69
C SER A 40 24.62 -7.52 -3.63
N ALA A 41 24.88 -8.71 -3.05
CA ALA A 41 24.88 -9.98 -3.78
C ALA A 41 23.54 -10.23 -4.47
N VAL A 42 22.43 -9.83 -3.83
CA VAL A 42 21.10 -9.76 -4.46
C VAL A 42 20.80 -8.29 -4.72
N SER A 43 20.90 -7.86 -5.99
CA SER A 43 20.75 -6.45 -6.36
C SER A 43 19.30 -5.95 -6.17
N PRO A 44 19.09 -4.64 -5.94
CA PRO A 44 17.78 -4.01 -6.05
C PRO A 44 17.04 -4.40 -7.33
N ARG A 45 15.71 -4.45 -7.27
CA ARG A 45 14.83 -4.90 -8.36
C ARG A 45 13.83 -3.81 -8.72
N LEU A 46 13.58 -3.62 -10.00
CA LEU A 46 12.43 -2.85 -10.48
C LEU A 46 11.29 -3.84 -10.74
N ILE A 47 10.29 -3.87 -9.85
CA ILE A 47 9.12 -4.76 -9.98
C ILE A 47 7.93 -3.89 -10.37
N GLY A 48 7.45 -4.07 -11.61
CA GLY A 48 6.52 -3.13 -12.21
C GLY A 48 7.15 -1.74 -12.32
N ASN A 49 6.60 -0.75 -11.63
CA ASN A 49 7.11 0.62 -11.58
C ASN A 49 7.67 1.02 -10.20
N THR A 50 8.03 0.03 -9.38
CA THR A 50 8.49 0.25 -8.00
C THR A 50 9.87 -0.36 -7.79
N THR A 51 10.77 0.45 -7.24
CA THR A 51 12.08 -0.03 -6.78
C THR A 51 11.92 -0.78 -5.46
N TYR A 52 12.34 -2.04 -5.47
CA TYR A 52 12.44 -2.90 -4.31
C TYR A 52 13.90 -3.07 -3.91
N VAL A 53 14.15 -3.03 -2.59
CA VAL A 53 15.49 -3.18 -2.03
C VAL A 53 15.55 -4.38 -1.09
N PRO A 54 16.67 -5.12 -1.03
CA PRO A 54 16.87 -6.14 -0.02
C PRO A 54 16.97 -5.46 1.35
N VAL A 55 15.96 -5.65 2.21
CA VAL A 55 15.72 -4.79 3.39
C VAL A 55 16.92 -4.72 4.33
N TYR A 56 17.59 -5.86 4.56
CA TYR A 56 18.78 -5.90 5.41
C TYR A 56 19.97 -5.16 4.80
N LYS A 57 20.18 -5.27 3.49
CA LYS A 57 21.31 -4.63 2.82
C LYS A 57 21.12 -3.12 2.76
N PHE A 58 19.89 -2.68 2.51
CA PHE A 58 19.52 -1.27 2.61
C PHE A 58 19.84 -0.70 4.00
N CYS A 59 19.34 -1.32 5.07
CA CYS A 59 19.60 -0.86 6.44
C CYS A 59 21.09 -0.90 6.81
N SER A 60 21.80 -1.98 6.46
CA SER A 60 23.23 -2.14 6.78
C SER A 60 24.13 -1.12 6.07
N ALA A 61 23.70 -0.63 4.91
CA ALA A 61 24.42 0.41 4.18
C ALA A 61 24.23 1.81 4.81
N ILE A 62 23.18 2.01 5.61
CA ILE A 62 22.91 3.25 6.34
C ILE A 62 23.57 3.25 7.72
N SER A 63 23.44 2.16 8.48
CA SER A 63 23.97 2.06 9.84
C SER A 63 24.08 0.60 10.28
N THR A 64 24.86 0.36 11.35
CA THR A 64 24.93 -0.94 12.02
C THR A 64 23.52 -1.49 12.27
N THR A 65 23.26 -2.65 11.69
CA THR A 65 21.93 -3.28 11.67
C THR A 65 22.03 -4.72 12.15
N LYS A 66 21.26 -5.06 13.17
CA LYS A 66 21.02 -6.46 13.56
C LYS A 66 19.89 -7.03 12.72
N LYS A 67 19.94 -8.32 12.40
CA LYS A 67 18.83 -9.03 11.73
C LYS A 67 18.55 -10.39 12.33
N SER A 68 17.31 -10.82 12.22
CA SER A 68 16.89 -12.21 12.32
C SER A 68 15.78 -12.49 11.30
N PHE A 69 15.49 -13.76 11.06
CA PHE A 69 14.43 -14.19 10.17
C PHE A 69 13.60 -15.27 10.87
N ASP A 70 12.29 -15.15 10.78
CA ASP A 70 11.33 -16.12 11.29
C ASP A 70 10.79 -16.95 10.13
N ASP A 71 11.19 -18.22 10.07
CA ASP A 71 10.84 -19.10 8.97
C ASP A 71 9.39 -19.56 8.95
N ASN A 72 8.70 -19.54 10.09
CA ASN A 72 7.30 -19.94 10.18
C ASN A 72 6.40 -18.85 9.64
N THR A 73 6.69 -17.60 10.02
CA THR A 73 5.90 -16.44 9.58
C THR A 73 6.45 -15.76 8.33
N LYS A 74 7.62 -16.20 7.84
CA LYS A 74 8.36 -15.57 6.74
C LYS A 74 8.58 -14.08 6.98
N THR A 75 9.07 -13.75 8.18
CA THR A 75 9.24 -12.38 8.66
C THR A 75 10.70 -12.04 8.88
N ALA A 76 11.19 -11.01 8.17
CA ALA A 76 12.48 -10.38 8.48
C ALA A 76 12.31 -9.41 9.64
N ARG A 77 13.22 -9.48 10.63
CA ARG A 77 13.28 -8.58 11.78
C ARG A 77 14.63 -7.88 11.77
N LEU A 78 14.63 -6.56 11.95
CA LEU A 78 15.84 -5.74 11.94
C LEU A 78 15.82 -4.76 13.09
N THR A 79 16.99 -4.50 13.69
CA THR A 79 17.16 -3.41 14.65
C THR A 79 18.24 -2.48 14.12
N ILE A 80 17.90 -1.21 13.93
CA ILE A 80 18.77 -0.15 13.40
C ILE A 80 18.46 1.14 14.15
N ARG A 81 19.48 1.86 14.62
CA ARG A 81 19.34 3.12 15.37
C ARG A 81 18.34 3.03 16.55
N GLY A 82 18.27 1.87 17.20
CA GLY A 82 17.39 1.63 18.34
C GLY A 82 15.92 1.41 18.01
N ILE A 83 15.51 1.42 16.73
CA ILE A 83 14.15 1.03 16.32
C ILE A 83 14.14 -0.39 15.75
N ASP A 84 13.02 -1.09 15.96
CA ASP A 84 12.75 -2.38 15.35
C ASP A 84 11.91 -2.24 14.08
N ILE A 85 12.26 -3.03 13.06
CA ILE A 85 11.59 -3.10 11.77
C ILE A 85 11.22 -4.55 11.47
N TYR A 86 9.98 -4.77 11.05
CA TYR A 86 9.42 -6.06 10.68
C TYR A 86 8.86 -5.99 9.26
N ALA A 87 9.25 -6.94 8.42
CA ALA A 87 8.69 -7.13 7.08
C ALA A 87 8.31 -8.60 6.88
N ALA A 88 7.02 -8.87 6.72
CA ALA A 88 6.49 -10.22 6.50
C ALA A 88 6.09 -10.40 5.05
N ARG A 89 6.39 -11.58 4.48
CA ARG A 89 6.03 -11.94 3.10
C ARG A 89 4.53 -11.80 2.88
N GLY A 90 4.13 -11.19 1.76
CA GLY A 90 2.73 -11.04 1.35
C GLY A 90 1.96 -9.96 2.12
N LYS A 91 2.59 -9.27 3.08
CA LYS A 91 2.02 -8.04 3.67
C LYS A 91 2.40 -6.85 2.79
N ASP A 92 1.47 -5.92 2.61
CA ASP A 92 1.65 -4.68 1.83
C ASP A 92 2.16 -3.48 2.67
N TYR A 93 2.60 -3.79 3.89
CA TYR A 93 3.20 -2.87 4.84
C TYR A 93 4.43 -3.46 5.52
N ILE A 94 5.29 -2.57 6.03
CA ILE A 94 6.28 -2.91 7.05
C ILE A 94 5.83 -2.33 8.40
N VAL A 95 6.28 -2.93 9.50
CA VAL A 95 6.12 -2.35 10.84
C VAL A 95 7.46 -1.75 11.24
N ALA A 96 7.49 -0.48 11.61
CA ALA A 96 8.69 0.17 12.11
C ALA A 96 8.32 0.92 13.40
N ASN A 97 9.01 0.65 14.50
CA ASN A 97 8.79 1.35 15.78
C ASN A 97 7.29 1.43 16.21
N GLY A 98 6.51 0.35 15.99
CA GLY A 98 5.06 0.31 16.27
C GLY A 98 4.13 0.98 15.24
N ARG A 99 4.70 1.54 14.15
CA ARG A 99 4.00 2.20 13.05
C ARG A 99 3.87 1.29 11.83
N TYR A 100 2.75 1.37 11.10
CA TYR A 100 2.41 0.46 10.00
C TYR A 100 2.51 1.18 8.65
N ILE A 101 3.68 1.10 8.02
CA ILE A 101 3.97 1.82 6.78
C ILE A 101 3.48 1.00 5.58
N CYS A 102 2.25 1.28 5.15
CA CYS A 102 1.63 0.63 3.99
C CYS A 102 1.97 1.36 2.68
N THR A 103 2.21 0.57 1.63
CA THR A 103 2.39 1.09 0.25
C THR A 103 1.40 0.49 -0.74
N GLY A 104 0.56 -0.45 -0.30
CA GLY A 104 -0.31 -1.23 -1.18
C GLY A 104 0.44 -2.24 -2.05
N LEU A 105 1.74 -2.41 -1.83
CA LEU A 105 2.62 -3.31 -2.56
C LEU A 105 3.25 -4.31 -1.59
N GLU A 106 3.13 -5.60 -1.90
CA GLU A 106 3.56 -6.67 -1.01
C GLU A 106 5.09 -6.70 -0.83
N ASN A 107 5.52 -7.05 0.38
CA ASN A 107 6.88 -7.50 0.65
C ASN A 107 7.07 -8.90 0.05
N VAL A 108 8.16 -9.09 -0.69
CA VAL A 108 8.43 -10.33 -1.45
C VAL A 108 9.75 -10.94 -1.03
N ILE A 109 9.86 -12.27 -1.17
CA ILE A 109 11.13 -12.98 -1.00
C ILE A 109 11.66 -13.35 -2.38
N ILE A 110 12.88 -12.92 -2.69
CA ILE A 110 13.59 -13.22 -3.93
C ILE A 110 14.97 -13.70 -3.53
N ASP A 111 15.38 -14.87 -4.04
CA ASP A 111 16.69 -15.48 -3.73
C ASP A 111 16.96 -15.52 -2.20
N ASP A 112 16.00 -16.08 -1.45
CA ASP A 112 15.98 -16.18 0.02
C ASP A 112 16.16 -14.85 0.78
N THR A 113 15.93 -13.73 0.11
CA THR A 113 16.11 -12.39 0.66
C THR A 113 14.78 -11.64 0.69
N MET A 114 14.47 -11.00 1.82
CA MET A 114 13.29 -10.15 1.95
C MET A 114 13.50 -8.81 1.22
N PHE A 115 12.61 -8.50 0.30
CA PHE A 115 12.54 -7.26 -0.46
C PHE A 115 11.31 -6.45 -0.05
N VAL A 116 11.50 -5.14 0.08
CA VAL A 116 10.45 -4.18 0.40
C VAL A 116 10.52 -2.99 -0.57
N PRO A 117 9.40 -2.29 -0.83
CA PRO A 117 9.42 -1.05 -1.58
C PRO A 117 10.37 -0.04 -0.94
N VAL A 118 11.27 0.57 -1.71
CA VAL A 118 12.33 1.44 -1.17
C VAL A 118 11.78 2.60 -0.33
N ARG A 119 10.62 3.14 -0.70
CA ARG A 119 9.98 4.25 0.02
C ARG A 119 9.45 3.85 1.40
N SER A 120 9.03 2.60 1.61
CA SER A 120 8.54 2.18 2.93
C SER A 120 9.70 2.13 3.94
N ILE A 121 10.82 1.53 3.55
CA ILE A 121 12.00 1.44 4.41
C ILE A 121 12.73 2.78 4.56
N ALA A 122 12.76 3.61 3.51
CA ALA A 122 13.29 4.97 3.62
C ALA A 122 12.46 5.82 4.59
N LYS A 123 11.11 5.75 4.52
CA LYS A 123 10.21 6.41 5.49
C LYS A 123 10.57 6.00 6.92
N ALA A 124 10.76 4.70 7.18
CA ALA A 124 11.10 4.19 8.51
C ALA A 124 12.39 4.80 9.10
N LEU A 125 13.35 5.11 8.24
CA LEU A 125 14.64 5.70 8.60
C LEU A 125 14.69 7.23 8.43
N GLY A 126 13.54 7.88 8.17
CA GLY A 126 13.50 9.32 7.91
C GLY A 126 14.38 9.75 6.73
N ALA A 127 14.69 8.84 5.81
CA ALA A 127 15.55 9.10 4.67
C ALA A 127 14.75 9.67 3.50
N GLU A 128 15.37 10.59 2.75
CA GLU A 128 14.75 11.17 1.56
C GLU A 128 15.03 10.28 0.35
N VAL A 129 14.08 10.24 -0.59
CA VAL A 129 14.13 9.38 -1.77
C VAL A 129 13.91 10.22 -3.03
N VAL A 130 14.89 10.22 -3.93
CA VAL A 130 14.81 10.88 -5.23
C VAL A 130 14.86 9.81 -6.33
N TRP A 131 13.91 9.87 -7.25
CA TRP A 131 13.88 9.01 -8.44
C TRP A 131 14.51 9.75 -9.62
N ASN A 132 15.52 9.14 -10.25
CA ASN A 132 16.16 9.64 -11.45
C ASN A 132 15.73 8.79 -12.66
N GLY A 133 14.77 9.30 -13.42
CA GLY A 133 14.24 8.60 -14.59
C GLY A 133 15.19 8.50 -15.78
N SER A 134 16.22 9.36 -15.86
CA SER A 134 17.19 9.38 -16.96
C SER A 134 18.17 8.22 -16.91
N ASP A 135 18.62 7.83 -15.71
CA ASP A 135 19.61 6.77 -15.50
C ASP A 135 19.06 5.55 -14.73
N TYR A 136 17.75 5.52 -14.46
CA TYR A 136 17.09 4.45 -13.70
C TYR A 136 17.79 4.22 -12.37
N SER A 137 17.92 5.30 -11.59
CA SER A 137 18.49 5.25 -10.25
C SER A 137 17.54 5.82 -9.20
N VAL A 138 17.72 5.35 -7.96
CA VAL A 138 17.13 5.92 -6.77
C VAL A 138 18.25 6.46 -5.89
N ASP A 139 18.25 7.76 -5.65
CA ASP A 139 19.13 8.38 -4.67
C ASP A 139 18.43 8.46 -3.32
N ILE A 140 19.13 8.00 -2.29
CA ILE A 140 18.69 8.01 -0.90
C ILE A 140 19.61 8.96 -0.14
N LYS A 141 19.00 9.97 0.51
CA LYS A 141 19.71 10.83 1.45
C LYS A 141 19.37 10.38 2.86
N ASP A 142 20.35 9.85 3.57
CA ASP A 142 20.18 9.57 4.99
C ASP A 142 20.23 10.89 5.78
N THR A 143 19.24 11.08 6.65
CA THR A 143 19.12 12.28 7.49
C THR A 143 19.61 12.05 8.91
N GLY A 144 20.03 10.83 9.25
CA GLY A 144 20.40 10.43 10.61
C GLY A 144 19.21 10.19 11.55
N ASN A 145 17.98 10.42 11.08
CA ASN A 145 16.76 10.29 11.87
C ASN A 145 16.18 8.86 11.81
N THR A 146 15.09 8.67 12.53
CA THR A 146 14.16 7.54 12.45
C THR A 146 12.75 8.06 12.69
N ILE A 147 11.73 7.27 12.35
CA ILE A 147 10.35 7.64 12.70
C ILE A 147 10.12 7.61 14.21
N ALA A 148 9.26 8.51 14.68
CA ALA A 148 8.72 8.48 16.04
C ALA A 148 8.03 7.13 16.35
N SER A 149 7.95 6.78 17.64
CA SER A 149 7.21 5.59 18.08
C SER A 149 5.72 5.70 17.71
N GLY A 150 5.09 4.57 17.42
CA GLY A 150 3.64 4.49 17.27
C GLY A 150 2.89 5.01 18.50
N ASP A 151 3.46 4.86 19.69
CA ASP A 151 2.86 5.29 20.96
C ASP A 151 2.71 6.82 21.05
N THR A 152 3.58 7.58 20.38
CA THR A 152 3.53 9.05 20.35
C THR A 152 3.01 9.62 19.03
N PHE A 153 2.98 8.80 17.98
CA PHE A 153 2.54 9.22 16.66
C PHE A 153 1.01 9.18 16.50
N TYR A 154 0.35 8.13 16.98
CA TYR A 154 -1.10 8.02 16.85
C TYR A 154 -1.81 8.80 17.96
N ASN A 155 -2.76 9.66 17.59
CA ASN A 155 -3.69 10.19 18.57
C ASN A 155 -4.53 9.03 19.14
N GLU A 156 -4.46 8.81 20.45
CA GLU A 156 -5.11 7.67 21.11
C GLU A 156 -6.63 7.66 20.92
N THR A 157 -7.25 8.84 20.93
CA THR A 157 -8.71 8.98 20.76
C THR A 157 -9.13 8.66 19.34
N ASP A 158 -8.41 9.18 18.34
CA ASP A 158 -8.69 8.88 16.94
C ASP A 158 -8.44 7.40 16.63
N LEU A 159 -7.33 6.83 17.12
CA LEU A 159 -7.02 5.41 16.93
C LEU A 159 -8.10 4.52 17.56
N LEU A 160 -8.55 4.83 18.78
CA LEU A 160 -9.61 4.08 19.46
C LEU A 160 -10.91 4.09 18.65
N TRP A 161 -11.40 5.27 18.30
CA TRP A 161 -12.70 5.40 17.62
C TRP A 161 -12.66 4.91 16.19
N LEU A 162 -11.57 5.16 15.46
CA LEU A 162 -11.39 4.64 14.11
C LEU A 162 -11.32 3.11 14.11
N SER A 163 -10.61 2.50 15.06
CA SER A 163 -10.54 1.03 15.19
C SER A 163 -11.92 0.43 15.48
N ARG A 164 -12.69 1.05 16.36
CA ARG A 164 -14.04 0.61 16.74
C ARG A 164 -15.02 0.66 15.59
N ILE A 165 -15.05 1.77 14.84
CA ILE A 165 -15.98 1.87 13.71
C ILE A 165 -15.57 0.92 12.57
N ILE A 166 -14.28 0.78 12.28
CA ILE A 166 -13.80 -0.22 11.31
C ILE A 166 -14.22 -1.63 11.73
N TYR A 167 -14.09 -1.97 13.01
CA TYR A 167 -14.53 -3.26 13.52
C TYR A 167 -16.04 -3.47 13.35
N ALA A 168 -16.85 -2.51 13.80
CA ALA A 168 -18.29 -2.65 13.77
C ALA A 168 -18.84 -2.77 12.33
N GLU A 169 -18.24 -2.05 11.38
CA GLU A 169 -18.68 -2.02 9.99
C GLU A 169 -18.06 -3.14 9.14
N SER A 170 -16.86 -3.62 9.47
CA SER A 170 -16.06 -4.40 8.51
C SER A 170 -15.19 -5.52 9.11
N ASN A 171 -15.44 -5.96 10.35
CA ASN A 171 -14.60 -7.00 10.98
C ASN A 171 -14.47 -8.30 10.14
N THR A 172 -15.53 -8.68 9.42
CA THR A 172 -15.55 -9.88 8.56
C THR A 172 -15.18 -9.62 7.10
N GLU A 173 -14.86 -8.38 6.75
CA GLU A 173 -14.47 -8.01 5.39
C GLU A 173 -12.98 -8.29 5.15
N PRO A 174 -12.54 -8.38 3.87
CA PRO A 174 -11.13 -8.41 3.53
C PRO A 174 -10.38 -7.22 4.16
N PHE A 175 -9.08 -7.39 4.46
CA PHE A 175 -8.27 -6.34 5.09
C PHE A 175 -8.32 -4.99 4.34
N ARG A 176 -8.34 -5.01 3.01
CA ARG A 176 -8.53 -3.80 2.18
C ARG A 176 -9.89 -3.14 2.38
N GLY A 177 -10.94 -3.90 2.68
CA GLY A 177 -12.28 -3.38 3.00
C GLY A 177 -12.29 -2.66 4.35
N LYS A 178 -11.53 -3.17 5.33
CA LYS A 178 -11.30 -2.50 6.63
C LYS A 178 -10.63 -1.13 6.45
N ILE A 179 -9.58 -1.09 5.62
CA ILE A 179 -8.92 0.18 5.25
C ILE A 179 -9.90 1.12 4.53
N ALA A 180 -10.70 0.62 3.59
CA ALA A 180 -11.64 1.44 2.84
C ALA A 180 -12.70 2.13 3.73
N VAL A 181 -13.23 1.42 4.73
CA VAL A 181 -14.13 2.03 5.74
C VAL A 181 -13.40 3.12 6.53
N GLY A 182 -12.18 2.85 6.98
CA GLY A 182 -11.35 3.86 7.65
C GLY A 182 -11.08 5.10 6.78
N ASN A 183 -10.83 4.90 5.49
CA ASN A 183 -10.66 6.00 4.54
C ASN A 183 -11.93 6.85 4.39
N VAL A 184 -13.12 6.23 4.34
CA VAL A 184 -14.39 7.00 4.32
C VAL A 184 -14.49 7.93 5.54
N VAL A 185 -14.20 7.43 6.74
CA VAL A 185 -14.24 8.25 7.97
C VAL A 185 -13.25 9.41 7.88
N LEU A 186 -11.99 9.15 7.49
CA LEU A 186 -10.98 10.21 7.39
C LEU A 186 -11.23 11.18 6.22
N ASN A 187 -11.83 10.74 5.12
CA ASN A 187 -12.24 11.60 4.02
C ASN A 187 -13.37 12.54 4.46
N ARG A 188 -14.32 12.04 5.26
CA ARG A 188 -15.35 12.88 5.89
C ARG A 188 -14.73 13.92 6.83
N VAL A 189 -13.76 13.54 7.66
CA VAL A 189 -13.03 14.49 8.53
C VAL A 189 -12.39 15.64 7.73
N ARG A 190 -11.92 15.37 6.51
CA ARG A 190 -11.30 16.37 5.61
C ARG A 190 -12.30 17.17 4.78
N SER A 191 -13.57 16.77 4.75
CA SER A 191 -14.60 17.38 3.92
C SER A 191 -15.37 18.42 4.72
N ASP A 192 -15.65 19.57 4.11
CA ASP A 192 -16.46 20.63 4.71
C ASP A 192 -17.94 20.23 4.89
N GLU A 193 -18.37 19.09 4.33
CA GLU A 193 -19.72 18.56 4.47
C GLU A 193 -19.96 17.88 5.84
N PHE A 194 -18.90 17.47 6.55
CA PHE A 194 -18.97 16.64 7.75
C PHE A 194 -18.19 17.28 8.92
N PRO A 195 -18.38 16.78 10.16
CA PRO A 195 -17.54 17.20 11.28
C PRO A 195 -16.05 16.93 11.05
N ASN A 196 -15.20 17.76 11.64
CA ASN A 196 -13.75 17.76 11.42
C ASN A 196 -12.95 16.92 12.44
N SER A 197 -13.56 15.89 13.03
CA SER A 197 -12.89 14.95 13.93
C SER A 197 -13.43 13.53 13.75
N VAL A 198 -12.61 12.51 14.04
CA VAL A 198 -13.02 11.10 13.92
C VAL A 198 -14.26 10.83 14.77
N TYR A 199 -14.24 11.28 16.03
CA TYR A 199 -15.40 11.17 16.91
C TYR A 199 -16.62 11.90 16.35
N GLY A 200 -16.45 13.14 15.89
CA GLY A 200 -17.53 13.94 15.32
C GLY A 200 -18.19 13.26 14.12
N VAL A 201 -17.40 12.68 13.21
CA VAL A 201 -17.93 11.95 12.05
C VAL A 201 -18.71 10.70 12.45
N ILE A 202 -18.20 9.93 13.42
CA ILE A 202 -18.84 8.67 13.85
C ILE A 202 -20.17 8.95 14.55
N PHE A 203 -20.22 9.98 15.39
CA PHE A 203 -21.39 10.31 16.21
C PHE A 203 -22.26 11.43 15.63
N ASP A 204 -22.07 11.79 14.36
CA ASP A 204 -22.90 12.82 13.71
C ASP A 204 -24.35 12.34 13.59
N THR A 205 -25.27 13.26 13.92
CA THR A 205 -26.73 13.05 13.91
C THR A 205 -27.47 14.10 13.10
N LYS A 206 -26.76 15.02 12.43
CA LYS A 206 -27.34 16.15 11.69
C LYS A 206 -28.41 15.75 10.68
N TYR A 207 -28.24 14.60 10.03
CA TYR A 207 -29.20 14.03 9.06
C TYR A 207 -29.64 12.62 9.44
N GLY A 208 -29.68 12.34 10.75
CA GLY A 208 -29.80 11.00 11.31
C GLY A 208 -28.45 10.37 11.62
N THR A 209 -28.48 9.24 12.32
CA THR A 209 -27.29 8.51 12.73
C THR A 209 -26.50 8.05 11.51
N GLN A 210 -25.22 8.46 11.43
CA GLN A 210 -24.35 8.10 10.31
C GLN A 210 -23.98 6.61 10.28
N PHE A 211 -23.88 5.98 11.45
CA PHE A 211 -23.44 4.60 11.61
C PHE A 211 -24.36 3.85 12.58
N THR A 212 -25.07 2.84 12.10
CA THR A 212 -25.96 1.98 12.90
C THR A 212 -25.32 1.43 14.19
N PRO A 213 -24.01 1.08 14.22
CA PRO A 213 -23.33 0.66 15.44
C PRO A 213 -23.40 1.63 16.62
N VAL A 214 -23.61 2.93 16.36
CA VAL A 214 -23.79 3.95 17.40
C VAL A 214 -25.12 3.78 18.11
N GLU A 215 -26.19 3.53 17.37
CA GLU A 215 -27.54 3.34 17.92
C GLU A 215 -27.68 2.02 18.67
N ASN A 216 -27.15 0.93 18.11
CA ASN A 216 -27.31 -0.41 18.69
C ASN A 216 -26.23 -0.77 19.73
N GLY A 217 -25.30 0.15 20.02
CA GLY A 217 -24.25 -0.01 21.03
C GLY A 217 -23.06 -0.89 20.62
N SER A 218 -23.08 -1.52 19.44
CA SER A 218 -21.96 -2.37 18.98
C SER A 218 -20.66 -1.59 18.71
N ILE A 219 -20.74 -0.27 18.58
CA ILE A 219 -19.57 0.62 18.47
C ILE A 219 -18.61 0.49 19.66
N TYR A 220 -19.07 0.04 20.84
CA TYR A 220 -18.24 -0.08 22.04
C TYR A 220 -17.47 -1.40 22.15
N ASN A 221 -17.68 -2.33 21.22
CA ASN A 221 -17.00 -3.62 21.21
C ASN A 221 -15.48 -3.46 21.07
N THR A 222 -14.74 -4.44 21.61
CA THR A 222 -13.27 -4.49 21.47
C THR A 222 -12.91 -4.79 20.01
N PRO A 223 -12.17 -3.91 19.32
CA PRO A 223 -11.78 -4.15 17.94
C PRO A 223 -10.77 -5.31 17.83
N SER A 224 -10.86 -6.07 16.74
CA SER A 224 -9.86 -7.09 16.41
C SER A 224 -8.52 -6.45 16.03
N GLU A 225 -7.41 -7.18 16.19
CA GLU A 225 -6.07 -6.69 15.87
C GLU A 225 -5.98 -6.16 14.43
N ASP A 226 -6.53 -6.90 13.45
CA ASP A 226 -6.58 -6.44 12.06
C ASP A 226 -7.31 -5.11 11.87
N CYS A 227 -8.34 -4.81 12.66
CA CYS A 227 -9.05 -3.53 12.58
C CYS A 227 -8.22 -2.40 13.19
N VAL A 228 -7.49 -2.67 14.27
CA VAL A 228 -6.52 -1.71 14.84
C VAL A 228 -5.39 -1.43 13.86
N ILE A 229 -4.87 -2.45 13.18
CA ILE A 229 -3.85 -2.29 12.14
C ILE A 229 -4.41 -1.46 10.98
N ALA A 230 -5.62 -1.75 10.51
CA ALA A 230 -6.24 -0.96 9.43
C ALA A 230 -6.43 0.51 9.83
N ALA A 231 -6.84 0.80 11.07
CA ALA A 231 -6.93 2.17 11.59
C ALA A 231 -5.56 2.87 11.59
N LYS A 232 -4.50 2.20 12.08
CA LYS A 232 -3.13 2.71 12.06
C LYS A 232 -2.65 3.03 10.64
N ILE A 233 -2.93 2.14 9.67
CA ILE A 233 -2.60 2.36 8.26
C ILE A 233 -3.34 3.58 7.69
N CYS A 234 -4.62 3.77 8.04
CA CYS A 234 -5.37 4.96 7.63
C CYS A 234 -4.79 6.25 8.23
N LEU A 235 -4.41 6.23 9.51
CA LEU A 235 -3.80 7.36 10.22
C LEU A 235 -2.37 7.68 9.72
N GLU A 236 -1.67 6.70 9.14
CA GLU A 236 -0.42 6.91 8.39
C GLU A 236 -0.61 7.63 7.06
N GLY A 237 -1.88 7.84 6.65
CA GLY A 237 -2.27 8.51 5.42
C GLY A 237 -2.46 7.59 4.22
N PHE A 238 -2.39 6.26 4.39
CA PHE A 238 -2.63 5.35 3.28
C PHE A 238 -4.12 5.33 2.91
N THR A 239 -4.39 5.44 1.61
CA THR A 239 -5.72 5.63 1.05
C THR A 239 -5.91 4.75 -0.18
N LEU A 240 -7.08 4.12 -0.27
CA LEU A 240 -7.52 3.46 -1.50
C LEU A 240 -8.22 4.45 -2.45
N SER A 241 -8.78 5.53 -1.89
CA SER A 241 -9.38 6.64 -2.60
C SER A 241 -9.59 7.81 -1.64
N ASP A 242 -9.06 8.98 -1.99
CA ASP A 242 -9.16 10.20 -1.16
C ASP A 242 -10.49 10.92 -1.25
N SER A 243 -11.41 10.44 -2.08
CA SER A 243 -12.68 11.11 -2.36
C SER A 243 -13.92 10.26 -2.12
N VAL A 244 -13.78 9.01 -1.65
CA VAL A 244 -14.96 8.22 -1.27
C VAL A 244 -15.49 8.71 0.08
N LEU A 245 -16.79 8.99 0.14
CA LEU A 245 -17.47 9.53 1.32
C LEU A 245 -18.59 8.62 1.82
N TYR A 246 -18.94 7.57 1.07
CA TYR A 246 -20.03 6.66 1.43
C TYR A 246 -19.68 5.22 1.13
N PHE A 247 -20.27 4.31 1.90
CA PHE A 247 -20.32 2.90 1.59
C PHE A 247 -21.64 2.29 2.04
N MET A 248 -21.98 1.13 1.49
CA MET A 248 -23.11 0.32 1.93
C MET A 248 -22.92 -1.14 1.52
N ASP A 249 -23.50 -2.08 2.28
CA ASP A 249 -23.78 -3.42 1.77
C ASP A 249 -25.02 -3.33 0.87
N ALA A 250 -24.81 -3.16 -0.44
CA ALA A 250 -25.89 -3.00 -1.41
C ALA A 250 -26.81 -4.22 -1.52
N LYS A 251 -26.41 -5.39 -1.01
CA LYS A 251 -27.23 -6.61 -1.02
C LYS A 251 -28.08 -6.75 0.23
N ALA A 252 -27.67 -6.16 1.35
CA ALA A 252 -28.36 -6.25 2.64
C ALA A 252 -29.10 -4.95 3.03
N ALA A 253 -28.79 -3.82 2.40
CA ALA A 253 -29.34 -2.53 2.78
C ALA A 253 -30.86 -2.44 2.50
N SER A 254 -31.62 -2.05 3.52
CA SER A 254 -33.04 -1.67 3.38
C SER A 254 -33.23 -0.26 2.80
N ASN A 255 -32.20 0.59 2.87
CA ASN A 255 -32.18 1.94 2.33
C ASN A 255 -31.16 2.04 1.18
N MET A 256 -31.65 2.35 -0.02
CA MET A 256 -30.85 2.46 -1.25
C MET A 256 -30.48 3.91 -1.62
N TRP A 257 -30.67 4.88 -0.73
CA TRP A 257 -30.42 6.29 -1.02
C TRP A 257 -29.00 6.54 -1.56
N THR A 258 -27.98 5.97 -0.93
CA THR A 258 -26.58 6.12 -1.38
C THR A 258 -26.39 5.63 -2.81
N ALA A 259 -26.85 4.40 -3.13
CA ALA A 259 -26.74 3.84 -4.47
C ALA A 259 -27.51 4.64 -5.52
N ASN A 260 -28.64 5.25 -5.14
CA ASN A 260 -29.47 6.03 -6.05
C ASN A 260 -29.00 7.47 -6.26
N ASN A 261 -28.20 8.03 -5.34
CA ASN A 261 -27.86 9.46 -5.33
C ASN A 261 -26.36 9.76 -5.39
N ARG A 262 -25.48 8.78 -5.16
CA ARG A 262 -24.02 8.94 -5.17
C ARG A 262 -23.39 8.14 -6.30
N LYS A 263 -22.26 8.62 -6.82
CA LYS A 263 -21.57 7.96 -7.94
C LYS A 263 -20.77 6.77 -7.43
N PHE A 264 -21.02 5.59 -7.98
CA PHE A 264 -20.27 4.37 -7.67
C PHE A 264 -18.76 4.56 -7.95
N ALA A 265 -17.93 4.11 -7.01
CA ALA A 265 -16.48 4.10 -7.13
C ALA A 265 -15.95 2.67 -7.35
N PHE A 266 -16.11 1.79 -6.35
CA PHE A 266 -15.64 0.40 -6.38
C PHE A 266 -16.33 -0.47 -5.32
N SER A 267 -16.10 -1.78 -5.36
CA SER A 267 -16.57 -2.71 -4.32
C SER A 267 -15.41 -3.51 -3.74
N ILE A 268 -15.43 -3.76 -2.43
CA ILE A 268 -14.51 -4.65 -1.73
C ILE A 268 -15.33 -5.50 -0.77
N GLY A 269 -15.23 -6.82 -0.91
CA GLY A 269 -16.06 -7.76 -0.15
C GLY A 269 -17.56 -7.49 -0.40
N LYS A 270 -18.31 -7.23 0.66
CA LYS A 270 -19.75 -6.93 0.59
C LYS A 270 -20.05 -5.45 0.35
N HIS A 271 -19.11 -4.57 0.64
CA HIS A 271 -19.31 -3.14 0.53
C HIS A 271 -19.11 -2.60 -0.88
N SER A 272 -20.02 -1.73 -1.30
CA SER A 272 -19.84 -0.82 -2.42
C SER A 272 -19.57 0.59 -1.89
N PHE A 273 -18.60 1.28 -2.48
CA PHE A 273 -18.12 2.60 -2.09
C PHE A 273 -18.50 3.64 -3.13
N TYR A 274 -18.78 4.87 -2.69
CA TYR A 274 -19.30 5.94 -3.53
C TYR A 274 -18.66 7.29 -3.17
N TYR A 275 -18.60 8.18 -4.17
CA TYR A 275 -18.19 9.58 -4.03
C TYR A 275 -19.31 10.43 -3.41
#